data_AF-Q6VR05-F1
#
_entry.id   AF-Q6VR05-F1
#
_cell.length_a   1.000
_cell.length_b   1.000
_cell.length_c   1.000
_cell.angle_alpha   90.00
_cell.angle_beta   90.00
_cell.angle_gamma   90.00
#
_symmetry.space_group_name_H-M   'P 1'
#
loop_
_entity.id
_entity.type
_entity.pdbx_description
1 polymer ?
#
loop_
_entity_poly.entity_id
_entity_poly.type
_entity_poly.pdbx_seq_one_letter_code
_entity_poly.pdbx_strand_id
1 'polypeptide(L)' 'TVKNSKFPRSYYRCTHKECNVKKQVQRSSKDDEIVV' A
#
# COMPACT_ATOMS: atom_id res chain seq x y z
N THR A 1 -11.77 2.50 -4.44
CA THR A 1 -11.04 3.79 -4.41
C THR A 1 -10.98 4.26 -2.98
N VAL A 2 -9.80 4.52 -2.42
CA VAL A 2 -9.71 5.10 -1.07
C VAL A 2 -10.35 6.48 -1.15
N LYS A 3 -11.41 6.73 -0.37
CA LYS A 3 -12.05 8.05 -0.33
C LYS A 3 -10.96 9.08 -0.05
N ASN A 4 -10.79 10.04 -0.95
CA ASN A 4 -9.86 11.16 -0.85
C ASN A 4 -8.37 10.92 -1.21
N SER A 5 -7.99 9.78 -1.82
CA SER A 5 -6.61 9.59 -2.32
C SER A 5 -6.55 9.63 -3.85
N LYS A 6 -5.68 10.49 -4.40
CA LYS A 6 -5.34 10.53 -5.85
C LYS A 6 -4.59 9.28 -6.31
N PHE A 7 -3.96 8.57 -5.37
CA PHE A 7 -3.13 7.41 -5.67
C PHE A 7 -3.79 6.11 -5.21
N PRO A 8 -3.71 5.03 -6.02
CA PRO A 8 -4.21 3.73 -5.63
C PRO A 8 -3.38 3.15 -4.48
N ARG A 9 -4.03 2.37 -3.61
CA ARG A 9 -3.37 1.58 -2.57
C ARG A 9 -3.07 0.18 -3.11
N SER A 10 -1.82 -0.25 -3.01
CA SER A 10 -1.35 -1.57 -3.40
C SER A 10 -1.21 -2.49 -2.19
N TYR A 11 -1.57 -3.75 -2.36
CA TYR A 11 -1.49 -4.77 -1.33
C TYR A 11 -0.58 -5.90 -1.80
N TYR A 12 0.39 -6.25 -0.97
CA TYR A 12 1.34 -7.33 -1.25
C TYR A 12 1.18 -8.41 -0.20
N ARG A 13 1.14 -9.66 -0.67
CA ARG A 13 1.23 -10.85 0.18
C ARG A 13 2.57 -11.51 -0.06
N CYS A 14 3.18 -11.98 1.01
CA CYS A 14 4.35 -12.85 0.94
C CYS A 14 4.03 -14.09 0.09
N THR A 15 4.91 -14.42 -0.87
CA THR A 15 4.73 -15.57 -1.77
C THR A 15 5.31 -16.86 -1.18
N HIS A 16 6.05 -16.77 -0.09
CA HIS A 16 6.65 -17.92 0.58
C HIS A 16 5.57 -18.77 1.28
N LYS A 17 5.72 -20.10 1.24
CA LYS A 17 4.83 -21.03 1.95
C LYS A 17 4.90 -20.76 3.47
N GLU A 18 3.78 -20.90 4.18
CA GLU A 18 3.64 -20.60 5.61
C GLU A 18 3.93 -19.14 6.04
N CYS A 19 4.09 -18.22 5.09
CA CYS A 19 4.35 -16.81 5.38
C CYS A 19 3.03 -16.02 5.43
N ASN A 20 2.65 -15.56 6.61
CA ASN A 20 1.44 -14.77 6.83
C ASN A 20 1.64 -13.25 6.74
N VAL A 21 2.83 -12.82 6.32
CA VAL A 21 3.19 -11.41 6.19
C VAL A 21 2.40 -10.74 5.06
N LYS A 22 1.87 -9.56 5.36
CA LYS A 22 1.14 -8.69 4.43
C LYS A 22 1.74 -7.30 4.49
N LYS A 23 1.87 -6.64 3.35
CA LYS A 23 2.33 -5.26 3.24
C LYS A 23 1.30 -4.43 2.50
N GLN A 24 1.03 -3.23 2.99
CA GLN A 24 0.26 -2.21 2.29
C GLN A 24 1.23 -1.14 1.82
N VAL A 25 1.03 -0.65 0.59
CA VAL A 25 1.80 0.46 0.02
C VAL A 25 0.80 1.47 -0.53
N GLN A 26 0.92 2.72 -0.12
CA GLN A 26 0.19 3.85 -0.67
C GLN A 26 1.08 5.08 -0.69
N ARG A 27 0.75 6.05 -1.55
CA ARG A 27 1.33 7.39 -1.41
C ARG A 27 0.56 8.19 -0.37
N SER A 28 1.27 9.07 0.33
CA SER A 28 0.64 10.03 1.24
C SER A 28 -0.29 10.94 0.43
N SER A 29 -1.47 11.21 0.99
CA SER A 29 -2.44 12.11 0.34
C SER A 29 -2.14 13.59 0.59
N LYS A 30 -1.20 13.89 1.50
CA LYS A 30 -0.76 15.26 1.83
C LYS A 30 0.52 15.66 1.10
N ASP A 31 1.34 14.67 0.78
CA ASP A 31 2.66 14.86 0.16
C ASP A 31 2.89 13.74 -0.84
N ASP A 32 2.90 14.11 -2.12
CA ASP A 32 2.92 13.18 -3.24
C ASP A 32 4.29 12.49 -3.42
N GLU A 33 5.36 12.97 -2.77
CA GLU A 33 6.70 12.35 -2.81
C GLU A 33 6.85 11.22 -1.79
N ILE A 34 6.00 11.16 -0.76
CA ILE A 34 6.14 10.20 0.33
C ILE A 34 5.34 8.92 0.06
N VAL A 35 6.04 7.78 0.04
CA VAL A 35 5.45 6.43 -0.06
C VAL A 35 5.45 5.76 1.32
N VAL A 36 4.28 5.29 1.77
CA VAL A 36 4.06 4.60 3.06
C VAL A 36 3.48 3.21 2.88
#